data_AF-A0A1E7PU13-F1
#
_entry.id   AF-A0A1E7PU13-F1
#
_cell.length_a   1.000
_cell.length_b   1.000
_cell.length_c   1.000
_cell.angle_alpha   90.00
_cell.angle_beta   90.00
_cell.angle_gamma   90.00
#
_symmetry.space_group_name_H-M   'P 1'
#
loop_
_entity.id
_entity.type
_entity.pdbx_description
1 polymer ?
#
loop_
_entity_poly.entity_id
_entity_poly.type
_entity_poly.pdbx_seq_one_letter_code
_entity_poly.pdbx_strand_id
1 'polypeptide(L)'
;MLKPAKLFALVNLLLLAGCTALIPAPTAPPGIAGSPCRALYQHIDRRIAAAGVRDQSTSPVPGFPYLRTSRLLASFNDEMRAESPGWHAWIGHMANLDARGREAELRNLPRPATEQSHHATLADLNRCRERLIATELVTPAQHARLRAAARVPDDYVTGWRVLGVYPVTAPLVSVGISAWHRRTRAAFATSLSLLPQAGTVTRWRAQPSAPTAASLPEAPLTTRQIQAMLAQSRDPLGIPVPPAADRERLFVHFAPIWEIDVVDHHDYPGKVGWDKGPTVDITQPTLYRKVSHTRLGGQVLLQLNYIVWFPARPGNDLFAGQLDGIIWRVTLGPDGKPWLYDSIHNCGCYHQFFLSDRLRLRGDLPRAYFEAPLLPQPAPPRTPVVIRIAHSTHYIQRVYPAEGPSARSVTVPASRKMRWEDYDTLRSLPVEQGFRSLFGAHGLIPGTERAERFLLWPMGIRSPGAMRQWGRHATAFNGRRHFDDAFLLETLFEPVP
;
A
#
# COMPACT_ATOMS: atom_id res chain seq x y z
N MET A 1 32.45 31.30 -33.36
CA MET A 1 31.03 31.72 -33.46
C MET A 1 30.32 30.81 -34.47
N LEU A 2 29.60 29.78 -34.01
CA LEU A 2 28.80 28.93 -34.91
C LEU A 2 27.48 29.65 -35.24
N LYS A 3 27.13 29.69 -36.54
CA LYS A 3 25.89 30.30 -37.04
C LYS A 3 24.65 29.66 -36.38
N PRO A 4 23.58 30.43 -36.07
CA PRO A 4 22.40 29.95 -35.34
C PRO A 4 21.68 28.77 -36.03
N ALA A 5 21.74 28.68 -37.36
CA ALA A 5 21.20 27.55 -38.11
C ALA A 5 21.93 26.21 -37.86
N LYS A 6 23.24 26.24 -37.56
CA LYS A 6 24.01 25.02 -37.24
C LYS A 6 23.77 24.55 -35.80
N LEU A 7 23.46 25.47 -34.88
CA LEU A 7 23.08 25.13 -33.51
C LEU A 7 21.67 24.50 -33.47
N PHE A 8 20.74 24.99 -34.29
CA PHE A 8 19.39 24.42 -34.42
C PHE A 8 19.40 23.02 -35.03
N ALA A 9 20.28 22.76 -36.01
CA ALA A 9 20.47 21.43 -36.58
C ALA A 9 21.12 20.45 -35.58
N LEU A 10 22.06 20.91 -34.75
CA LEU A 10 22.70 20.07 -33.73
C LEU A 10 21.74 19.70 -32.59
N VAL A 11 20.88 20.63 -32.18
CA VAL A 11 19.83 20.38 -31.17
C VAL A 11 18.75 19.45 -31.71
N ASN A 12 18.36 19.56 -32.99
CA ASN A 12 17.43 18.61 -33.61
C ASN A 12 18.04 17.22 -33.82
N LEU A 13 19.34 17.10 -34.11
CA LEU A 13 20.02 15.80 -34.17
C LEU A 13 20.12 15.12 -32.80
N LEU A 14 20.32 15.90 -31.72
CA LEU A 14 20.33 15.38 -30.34
C LEU A 14 18.94 14.99 -29.84
N LEU A 15 17.87 15.62 -30.35
CA LEU A 15 16.48 15.25 -30.06
C LEU A 15 15.98 14.05 -30.88
N LEU A 16 16.61 13.75 -32.03
CA LEU A 16 16.27 12.59 -32.87
C LEU A 16 17.11 11.33 -32.55
N ALA A 17 18.23 11.44 -31.83
CA ALA A 17 18.95 10.30 -31.28
C ALA A 17 18.33 9.74 -29.97
N GLY A 18 17.25 10.38 -29.49
CA GLY A 18 16.61 10.10 -28.21
C GLY A 18 15.40 9.17 -28.25
N CYS A 19 15.33 8.19 -29.17
CA CYS A 19 14.27 7.18 -29.15
C CYS A 19 14.76 5.84 -29.72
N THR A 20 15.12 4.94 -28.80
CA THR A 20 14.81 3.49 -28.73
C THR A 20 15.96 2.75 -28.06
N ALA A 21 16.26 3.09 -26.80
CA ALA A 21 16.73 2.06 -25.89
C ALA A 21 15.51 1.20 -25.52
N LEU A 22 15.08 0.35 -26.46
CA LEU A 22 14.40 -0.88 -26.11
C LEU A 22 15.36 -1.57 -25.14
N ILE A 23 15.06 -1.53 -23.85
CA ILE A 23 15.74 -2.37 -22.87
C ILE A 23 15.59 -3.78 -23.44
N PRO A 24 16.68 -4.42 -23.91
CA PRO A 24 16.57 -5.78 -24.41
C PRO A 24 16.02 -6.58 -23.25
N ALA A 25 14.93 -7.32 -23.47
CA ALA A 25 14.54 -8.34 -22.52
C ALA A 25 15.82 -9.17 -22.27
N PRO A 26 16.33 -9.28 -21.03
CA PRO A 26 17.55 -10.04 -20.79
C PRO A 26 17.26 -11.48 -21.19
N THR A 27 17.72 -11.86 -22.39
CA THR A 27 17.74 -13.23 -22.87
C THR A 27 18.70 -13.98 -21.97
N ALA A 28 18.14 -14.73 -21.04
CA ALA A 28 18.91 -15.64 -20.21
C ALA A 28 19.68 -16.62 -21.12
N PRO A 29 20.96 -16.91 -20.85
CA PRO A 29 21.68 -17.93 -21.59
C PRO A 29 20.95 -19.29 -21.43
N PRO A 30 20.88 -20.11 -22.50
CA PRO A 30 20.15 -21.38 -22.46
C PRO A 30 20.92 -22.41 -21.60
N GLY A 31 20.53 -22.53 -20.33
CA GLY A 31 20.93 -23.63 -19.45
C GLY A 31 19.95 -24.80 -19.56
N ILE A 32 20.44 -25.96 -20.02
CA ILE A 32 19.66 -27.13 -20.48
C ILE A 32 18.97 -27.94 -19.34
N ALA A 33 18.80 -27.38 -18.14
CA ALA A 33 18.03 -28.02 -17.04
C ALA A 33 16.78 -27.23 -16.59
N GLY A 34 16.63 -25.97 -17.02
CA GLY A 34 15.51 -25.07 -16.69
C GLY A 34 14.54 -24.78 -17.86
N SER A 35 14.72 -25.42 -19.02
CA SER A 35 14.01 -25.08 -20.27
C SER A 35 12.47 -25.25 -20.17
N PRO A 36 11.90 -26.39 -19.71
CA PRO A 36 10.43 -26.53 -19.64
C PRO A 36 9.77 -25.64 -18.57
N CYS A 37 10.41 -25.49 -17.41
CA CYS A 37 9.87 -24.64 -16.35
C CYS A 37 9.90 -23.16 -16.72
N ARG A 38 10.99 -22.67 -17.33
CA ARG A 38 11.02 -21.31 -17.87
C ARG A 38 9.98 -21.12 -18.97
N ALA A 39 9.81 -22.10 -19.86
CA ALA A 39 8.80 -22.04 -20.91
C ALA A 39 7.37 -21.95 -20.33
N LEU A 40 7.07 -22.69 -19.26
CA LEU A 40 5.79 -22.59 -18.55
C LEU A 40 5.56 -21.19 -17.98
N TYR A 41 6.53 -20.63 -17.25
CA TYR A 41 6.43 -19.26 -16.73
C TYR A 41 6.23 -18.24 -17.84
N GLN A 42 7.00 -18.32 -18.93
CA GLN A 42 6.87 -17.43 -20.10
C GLN A 42 5.51 -17.56 -20.79
N HIS A 43 4.98 -18.78 -20.90
CA HIS A 43 3.66 -19.01 -21.46
C HIS A 43 2.57 -18.34 -20.61
N ILE A 44 2.59 -18.58 -19.30
CA ILE A 44 1.62 -17.99 -18.36
C ILE A 44 1.76 -16.47 -18.28
N ASP A 45 2.99 -15.94 -18.26
CA ASP A 45 3.24 -14.49 -18.27
C ASP A 45 2.66 -13.79 -19.50
N ARG A 46 2.78 -14.39 -20.68
CA ARG A 46 2.18 -13.86 -21.92
C ARG A 46 0.67 -13.82 -21.84
N ARG A 47 0.04 -14.86 -21.30
CA ARG A 47 -1.42 -14.92 -21.13
C ARG A 47 -1.92 -13.86 -20.15
N ILE A 48 -1.25 -13.72 -19.01
CA ILE A 48 -1.57 -12.70 -18.01
C ILE A 48 -1.41 -11.29 -18.57
N ALA A 49 -0.35 -11.04 -19.34
CA ALA A 49 -0.13 -9.77 -20.00
C ALA A 49 -1.21 -9.47 -21.06
N ALA A 50 -1.54 -10.45 -21.91
CA ALA A 50 -2.57 -10.31 -22.94
C ALA A 50 -3.96 -10.04 -22.35
N ALA A 51 -4.29 -10.67 -21.22
CA ALA A 51 -5.55 -10.45 -20.51
C ALA A 51 -5.55 -9.17 -19.63
N GLY A 52 -4.39 -8.56 -19.39
CA GLY A 52 -4.26 -7.38 -18.53
C GLY A 52 -4.54 -7.65 -17.03
N VAL A 53 -4.40 -8.90 -16.58
CA VAL A 53 -4.80 -9.34 -15.22
C VAL A 53 -3.63 -9.42 -14.22
N ARG A 54 -2.49 -8.82 -14.57
CA ARG A 54 -1.27 -8.83 -13.73
C ARG A 54 -1.53 -8.14 -12.41
N ASP A 55 -1.22 -8.83 -11.31
CA ASP A 55 -1.29 -8.27 -9.97
C ASP A 55 -0.15 -7.26 -9.77
N GLN A 56 -0.49 -6.04 -9.32
CA GLN A 56 0.45 -4.94 -9.22
C GLN A 56 0.95 -4.72 -7.78
N SER A 57 0.47 -5.52 -6.82
CA SER A 57 0.83 -5.35 -5.40
C SER A 57 2.30 -5.64 -5.09
N THR A 58 2.94 -6.48 -5.93
CA THR A 58 4.33 -6.89 -5.82
C THR A 58 4.99 -6.86 -7.20
N SER A 59 6.31 -6.70 -7.24
CA SER A 59 7.04 -6.55 -8.50
C SER A 59 7.73 -7.86 -8.90
N PRO A 60 7.55 -8.36 -10.13
CA PRO A 60 8.35 -9.45 -10.68
C PRO A 60 9.85 -9.10 -10.64
N VAL A 61 10.69 -10.09 -10.30
CA VAL A 61 12.14 -9.90 -10.29
C VAL A 61 12.71 -10.18 -11.70
N PRO A 62 13.34 -9.20 -12.37
CA PRO A 62 13.90 -9.40 -13.71
C PRO A 62 14.90 -10.56 -13.77
N GLY A 63 14.73 -11.45 -14.76
CA GLY A 63 15.57 -12.65 -14.93
C GLY A 63 15.19 -13.86 -14.06
N PHE A 64 14.28 -13.68 -13.09
CA PHE A 64 13.81 -14.70 -12.16
C PHE A 64 12.26 -14.72 -12.14
N PRO A 65 11.60 -15.22 -13.19
CA PRO A 65 10.14 -15.10 -13.39
C PRO A 65 9.27 -15.81 -12.33
N TYR A 66 9.92 -16.62 -11.49
CA TYR A 66 9.35 -17.38 -10.38
C TYR A 66 9.51 -16.69 -9.02
N LEU A 67 10.02 -15.44 -9.00
CA LEU A 67 10.19 -14.61 -7.81
C LEU A 67 9.52 -13.25 -8.00
N ARG A 68 8.90 -12.74 -6.92
CA ARG A 68 8.45 -11.36 -6.80
C ARG A 68 9.03 -10.72 -5.56
N THR A 69 9.19 -9.41 -5.58
CA THR A 69 9.67 -8.64 -4.45
C THR A 69 8.68 -7.54 -4.06
N SER A 70 8.77 -7.10 -2.81
CA SER A 70 8.11 -5.91 -2.28
C SER A 70 9.19 -4.90 -1.88
N ARG A 71 8.82 -3.65 -1.56
CA ARG A 71 9.81 -2.67 -1.09
C ARG A 71 10.52 -3.10 0.17
N LEU A 72 9.81 -3.80 1.07
CA LEU A 72 10.42 -4.44 2.24
C LEU A 72 11.48 -5.46 1.83
N LEU A 73 11.15 -6.43 0.98
CA LEU A 73 12.12 -7.48 0.61
C LEU A 73 13.28 -6.92 -0.22
N ALA A 74 13.01 -5.94 -1.09
CA ALA A 74 14.05 -5.24 -1.84
C ALA A 74 15.04 -4.50 -0.93
N SER A 75 14.62 -4.09 0.28
CA SER A 75 15.49 -3.39 1.23
C SER A 75 16.62 -4.26 1.80
N PHE A 76 16.55 -5.58 1.63
CA PHE A 76 17.57 -6.53 2.10
C PHE A 76 18.62 -6.84 1.02
N ASN A 77 18.47 -6.35 -0.20
CA ASN A 77 19.31 -6.73 -1.35
C ASN A 77 20.82 -6.50 -1.14
N ASP A 78 21.19 -5.45 -0.43
CA ASP A 78 22.58 -5.10 -0.13
C ASP A 78 23.11 -5.78 1.14
N GLU A 79 22.21 -6.28 2.00
CA GLU A 79 22.52 -6.98 3.26
C GLU A 79 22.70 -8.50 3.06
N MET A 80 21.94 -9.07 2.11
CA MET A 80 21.91 -10.52 1.89
C MET A 80 23.15 -11.00 1.16
N ARG A 81 23.93 -11.88 1.77
CA ARG A 81 24.98 -12.68 1.11
C ARG A 81 24.55 -14.14 1.07
N ALA A 82 25.19 -14.94 0.20
CA ALA A 82 24.89 -16.36 0.07
C ALA A 82 25.05 -17.11 1.40
N GLU A 83 26.06 -16.69 2.17
CA GLU A 83 26.42 -17.23 3.46
C GLU A 83 25.57 -16.67 4.60
N SER A 84 24.72 -15.66 4.33
CA SER A 84 23.87 -15.06 5.35
C SER A 84 22.81 -16.06 5.82
N PRO A 85 22.59 -16.20 7.14
CA PRO A 85 21.53 -17.05 7.68
C PRO A 85 20.14 -16.75 7.10
N GLY A 86 19.89 -15.50 6.72
CA GLY A 86 18.63 -15.03 6.12
C GLY A 86 18.47 -15.31 4.61
N TRP A 87 19.48 -15.80 3.90
CA TRP A 87 19.44 -15.96 2.44
C TRP A 87 18.25 -16.79 1.95
N HIS A 88 18.06 -17.97 2.54
CA HIS A 88 16.97 -18.87 2.19
C HIS A 88 15.60 -18.29 2.58
N ALA A 89 15.50 -17.60 3.71
CA ALA A 89 14.28 -16.93 4.13
C ALA A 89 13.90 -15.81 3.14
N TRP A 90 14.88 -15.03 2.67
CA TRP A 90 14.67 -13.98 1.68
C TRP A 90 14.13 -14.49 0.35
N ILE A 91 14.74 -15.55 -0.18
CA ILE A 91 14.22 -16.24 -1.38
C ILE A 91 12.84 -16.83 -1.11
N GLY A 92 12.63 -17.46 0.04
CA GLY A 92 11.36 -18.06 0.44
C GLY A 92 10.22 -17.04 0.47
N HIS A 93 10.46 -15.84 1.01
CA HIS A 93 9.48 -14.75 0.97
C HIS A 93 9.20 -14.28 -0.44
N MET A 94 10.22 -14.09 -1.28
CA MET A 94 10.03 -13.68 -2.67
C MET A 94 9.26 -14.73 -3.48
N ALA A 95 9.51 -16.01 -3.21
CA ALA A 95 8.81 -17.14 -3.78
C ALA A 95 7.34 -17.19 -3.35
N ASN A 96 7.05 -16.90 -2.07
CA ASN A 96 5.69 -16.81 -1.55
C ASN A 96 4.92 -15.62 -2.13
N LEU A 97 5.58 -14.46 -2.31
CA LEU A 97 4.98 -13.32 -3.01
C LEU A 97 4.63 -13.66 -4.46
N ASP A 98 5.49 -14.39 -5.18
CA ASP A 98 5.16 -14.87 -6.51
C ASP A 98 3.98 -15.83 -6.48
N ALA A 99 3.98 -16.85 -5.60
CA ALA A 99 2.89 -17.81 -5.49
C ALA A 99 1.52 -17.13 -5.28
N ARG A 100 1.44 -16.19 -4.33
CA ARG A 100 0.23 -15.40 -4.05
C ARG A 100 -0.13 -14.44 -5.18
N GLY A 101 0.86 -13.93 -5.92
CA GLY A 101 0.67 -13.15 -7.15
C GLY A 101 0.00 -13.98 -8.23
N ARG A 102 0.58 -15.15 -8.51
CA ARG A 102 0.11 -16.09 -9.54
C ARG A 102 -1.27 -16.65 -9.22
N GLU A 103 -1.57 -16.93 -7.96
CA GLU A 103 -2.92 -17.38 -7.57
C GLU A 103 -3.99 -16.36 -7.97
N ALA A 104 -3.80 -15.08 -7.65
CA ALA A 104 -4.73 -14.01 -8.01
C ALA A 104 -4.81 -13.79 -9.53
N GLU A 105 -3.66 -13.78 -10.21
CA GLU A 105 -3.58 -13.60 -11.66
C GLU A 105 -4.27 -14.73 -12.43
N LEU A 106 -4.03 -15.98 -12.03
CA LEU A 106 -4.69 -17.15 -12.63
C LEU A 106 -6.19 -17.13 -12.33
N ARG A 107 -6.60 -16.79 -11.10
CA ARG A 107 -8.03 -16.70 -10.75
C ARG A 107 -8.79 -15.71 -11.63
N ASN A 108 -8.16 -14.61 -12.02
CA ASN A 108 -8.74 -13.59 -12.91
C ASN A 108 -8.56 -13.89 -14.41
N LEU A 109 -7.79 -14.91 -14.77
CA LEU A 109 -7.51 -15.23 -16.16
C LEU A 109 -8.74 -15.93 -16.80
N PRO A 110 -9.22 -15.46 -17.96
CA PRO A 110 -10.23 -16.20 -18.70
C PRO A 110 -9.71 -17.59 -19.09
N ARG A 111 -10.50 -18.64 -18.81
CA ARG A 111 -10.11 -20.03 -19.05
C ARG A 111 -10.99 -20.68 -20.12
N PRO A 112 -10.44 -21.08 -21.27
CA PRO A 112 -11.09 -22.01 -22.18
C PRO A 112 -11.35 -23.36 -21.52
N ALA A 113 -12.44 -24.05 -21.88
CA ALA A 113 -12.79 -25.34 -21.30
C ALA A 113 -11.70 -26.42 -21.48
N THR A 114 -10.93 -26.33 -22.57
CA THR A 114 -9.87 -27.26 -22.97
C THR A 114 -8.56 -27.11 -22.18
N GLU A 115 -8.42 -26.06 -21.37
CA GLU A 115 -7.22 -25.84 -20.59
C GLU A 115 -7.28 -26.50 -19.20
N GLN A 116 -6.11 -26.85 -18.69
CA GLN A 116 -5.95 -27.33 -17.32
C GLN A 116 -6.56 -26.33 -16.31
N SER A 117 -7.03 -26.84 -15.18
CA SER A 117 -7.58 -25.99 -14.12
C SER A 117 -6.51 -25.05 -13.56
N HIS A 118 -6.92 -23.84 -13.14
CA HIS A 118 -6.02 -22.86 -12.53
C HIS A 118 -5.27 -23.42 -11.31
N HIS A 119 -5.91 -24.29 -10.54
CA HIS A 119 -5.29 -24.95 -9.40
C HIS A 119 -4.12 -25.86 -9.82
N ALA A 120 -4.32 -26.68 -10.85
CA ALA A 120 -3.28 -27.59 -11.31
C ALA A 120 -2.13 -26.82 -11.99
N THR A 121 -2.44 -25.76 -12.76
CA THR A 121 -1.42 -24.85 -13.31
C THR A 121 -0.61 -24.15 -12.21
N LEU A 122 -1.26 -23.68 -11.12
CA LEU A 122 -0.56 -23.09 -9.99
C LEU A 122 0.36 -24.11 -9.29
N ALA A 123 -0.08 -25.36 -9.14
CA ALA A 123 0.74 -26.43 -8.59
C ALA A 123 1.96 -26.73 -9.48
N ASP A 124 1.80 -26.74 -10.80
CA ASP A 124 2.91 -26.87 -11.77
C ASP A 124 3.91 -25.71 -11.66
N LEU A 125 3.43 -24.46 -11.57
CA LEU A 125 4.28 -23.28 -11.36
C LEU A 125 5.05 -23.36 -10.03
N ASN A 126 4.42 -23.84 -8.96
CA ASN A 126 5.06 -23.99 -7.65
C ASN A 126 6.18 -25.05 -7.68
N ARG A 127 5.93 -26.22 -8.27
CA ARG A 127 6.98 -27.23 -8.49
C ARG A 127 8.12 -26.69 -9.33
N CYS A 128 7.79 -25.96 -10.40
CA CYS A 128 8.80 -25.31 -11.24
C CYS A 128 9.59 -24.23 -10.50
N ARG A 129 8.96 -23.48 -9.57
CA ARG A 129 9.65 -22.49 -8.73
C ARG A 129 10.72 -23.15 -7.89
N GLU A 130 10.37 -24.22 -7.17
CA GLU A 130 11.31 -24.97 -6.33
C GLU A 130 12.49 -25.50 -7.14
N ARG A 131 12.22 -26.10 -8.31
CA ARG A 131 13.26 -26.59 -9.22
C ARG A 131 14.16 -25.47 -9.73
N LEU A 132 13.61 -24.34 -10.14
CA LEU A 132 14.39 -23.21 -10.65
C LEU A 132 15.22 -22.55 -9.54
N ILE A 133 14.69 -22.42 -8.32
CA ILE A 133 15.47 -21.96 -7.16
C ILE A 133 16.67 -22.89 -6.93
N ALA A 134 16.43 -24.20 -6.87
CA ALA A 134 17.45 -25.20 -6.57
C ALA A 134 18.54 -25.33 -7.66
N THR A 135 18.25 -24.94 -8.91
CA THR A 135 19.17 -25.11 -10.04
C THR A 135 19.79 -23.81 -10.54
N GLU A 136 19.14 -22.66 -10.33
CA GLU A 136 19.57 -21.37 -10.89
C GLU A 136 20.06 -20.36 -9.84
N LEU A 137 20.00 -20.70 -8.54
CA LEU A 137 20.52 -19.88 -7.46
C LEU A 137 21.59 -20.65 -6.67
N VAL A 138 22.52 -21.29 -7.39
CA VAL A 138 23.59 -22.12 -6.80
C VAL A 138 24.97 -21.47 -6.83
N THR A 139 25.18 -20.49 -7.71
CA THR A 139 26.49 -19.82 -7.88
C THR A 139 26.49 -18.41 -7.28
N PRO A 140 27.64 -17.93 -6.77
CA PRO A 140 27.78 -16.55 -6.29
C PRO A 140 27.40 -15.50 -7.34
N ALA A 141 27.65 -15.76 -8.62
CA ALA A 141 27.27 -14.88 -9.72
C ALA A 141 25.73 -14.75 -9.86
N GLN A 142 24.99 -15.86 -9.72
CA GLN A 142 23.52 -15.84 -9.74
C GLN A 142 22.96 -15.11 -8.50
N HIS A 143 23.60 -15.28 -7.34
CA HIS A 143 23.22 -14.55 -6.13
C HIS A 143 23.41 -13.05 -6.29
N ALA A 144 24.55 -12.61 -6.83
CA ALA A 144 24.79 -11.21 -7.15
C ALA A 144 23.77 -10.65 -8.15
N ARG A 145 23.40 -11.43 -9.17
CA ARG A 145 22.37 -11.06 -10.14
C ARG A 145 20.99 -10.90 -9.49
N LEU A 146 20.62 -11.80 -8.56
CA LEU A 146 19.37 -11.70 -7.82
C LEU A 146 19.32 -10.43 -6.97
N ARG A 147 20.39 -10.12 -6.23
CA ARG A 147 20.50 -8.89 -5.44
C ARG A 147 20.35 -7.63 -6.28
N ALA A 148 21.04 -7.59 -7.42
CA ALA A 148 20.93 -6.45 -8.35
C ALA A 148 19.50 -6.29 -8.91
N ALA A 149 18.82 -7.41 -9.20
CA ALA A 149 17.49 -7.43 -9.81
C ALA A 149 16.34 -7.24 -8.82
N ALA A 150 16.51 -7.56 -7.54
CA ALA A 150 15.49 -7.47 -6.50
C ALA A 150 15.20 -6.01 -6.09
N ARG A 151 14.59 -5.25 -7.00
CA ARG A 151 14.23 -3.85 -6.83
C ARG A 151 12.78 -3.64 -7.21
N VAL A 152 12.12 -2.69 -6.53
CA VAL A 152 10.78 -2.23 -6.91
C VAL A 152 10.89 -0.88 -7.59
N PRO A 153 10.45 -0.75 -8.85
CA PRO A 153 10.37 0.55 -9.51
C PRO A 153 9.41 1.48 -8.77
N ASP A 154 9.78 2.76 -8.69
CA ASP A 154 8.88 3.76 -8.16
C ASP A 154 7.69 4.05 -9.08
N ASP A 155 6.63 4.61 -8.50
CA ASP A 155 5.41 5.01 -9.20
C ASP A 155 5.52 6.35 -9.95
N TYR A 156 6.71 6.97 -9.97
CA TYR A 156 6.93 8.29 -10.53
C TYR A 156 7.53 8.22 -11.94
N VAL A 157 6.78 8.69 -12.92
CA VAL A 157 7.19 8.79 -14.32
C VAL A 157 8.18 9.95 -14.49
N THR A 158 9.48 9.62 -14.53
CA THR A 158 10.54 10.63 -14.71
C THR A 158 10.37 11.44 -15.98
N GLY A 159 9.98 10.83 -17.10
CA GLY A 159 9.73 11.55 -18.35
C GLY A 159 8.66 12.64 -18.22
N TRP A 160 7.62 12.41 -17.41
CA TRP A 160 6.58 13.41 -17.15
C TRP A 160 7.10 14.57 -16.29
N ARG A 161 7.99 14.31 -15.34
CA ARG A 161 8.64 15.37 -14.55
C ARG A 161 9.53 16.26 -15.42
N VAL A 162 10.20 15.68 -16.41
CA VAL A 162 11.01 16.43 -17.38
C VAL A 162 10.11 17.31 -18.25
N LEU A 163 9.09 16.72 -18.89
CA LEU A 163 8.16 17.45 -19.77
C LEU A 163 7.31 18.49 -19.02
N GLY A 164 6.95 18.19 -17.78
CA GLY A 164 6.17 19.07 -16.91
C GLY A 164 7.02 20.11 -16.16
N VAL A 165 8.31 20.24 -16.50
CA VAL A 165 9.23 21.22 -15.90
C VAL A 165 9.17 21.18 -14.37
N TYR A 166 9.31 19.98 -13.80
CA TYR A 166 9.16 19.71 -12.37
C TYR A 166 9.86 20.72 -11.44
N PRO A 167 11.10 21.19 -11.73
CA PRO A 167 11.77 22.19 -10.89
C PRO A 167 10.97 23.50 -10.71
N VAL A 168 10.16 23.88 -11.72
CA VAL A 168 9.34 25.10 -11.68
C VAL A 168 7.94 24.80 -11.13
N THR A 169 7.37 23.65 -11.47
CA THR A 169 5.99 23.32 -11.08
C THR A 169 5.89 22.82 -9.63
N ALA A 170 6.90 22.14 -9.10
CA ALA A 170 6.87 21.57 -7.75
C ALA A 170 6.74 22.63 -6.63
N PRO A 171 7.46 23.78 -6.68
CA PRO A 171 7.22 24.88 -5.74
C PRO A 171 5.78 25.40 -5.73
N LEU A 172 5.12 25.48 -6.90
CA LEU A 172 3.71 25.93 -6.99
C LEU A 172 2.77 24.93 -6.30
N VAL A 173 2.96 23.63 -6.54
CA VAL A 173 2.19 22.57 -5.86
C VAL A 173 2.45 22.59 -4.35
N SER A 174 3.68 22.89 -3.93
CA SER A 174 4.06 22.99 -2.51
C SER A 174 3.29 24.07 -1.76
N VAL A 175 2.87 25.16 -2.42
CA VAL A 175 1.98 26.18 -1.81
C VAL A 175 0.62 25.58 -1.45
N GLY A 176 0.04 24.78 -2.35
CA GLY A 176 -1.23 24.08 -2.11
C GLY A 176 -1.14 23.08 -0.96
N ILE A 177 -0.06 22.30 -0.91
CA ILE A 177 0.22 21.36 0.20
C ILE A 177 0.35 22.12 1.52
N SER A 178 1.11 23.21 1.55
CA SER A 178 1.29 24.03 2.75
C SER A 178 -0.03 24.62 3.25
N ALA A 179 -0.89 25.06 2.32
CA ALA A 179 -2.22 25.56 2.65
C ALA A 179 -3.13 24.46 3.21
N TRP A 180 -3.08 23.25 2.64
CA TRP A 180 -3.76 22.08 3.18
C TRP A 180 -3.26 21.74 4.59
N HIS A 181 -1.95 21.69 4.83
CA HIS A 181 -1.37 21.47 6.17
C HIS A 181 -1.90 22.45 7.21
N ARG A 182 -1.97 23.75 6.88
CA ARG A 182 -2.50 24.77 7.78
C ARG A 182 -3.97 24.53 8.11
N ARG A 183 -4.80 24.25 7.10
CA ARG A 183 -6.24 23.96 7.30
C ARG A 183 -6.46 22.70 8.14
N THR A 184 -5.69 21.64 7.89
CA THR A 184 -5.79 20.41 8.68
C THR A 184 -5.38 20.64 10.12
N ARG A 185 -4.27 21.33 10.39
CA ARG A 185 -3.88 21.68 11.77
C ARG A 185 -4.95 22.54 12.46
N ALA A 186 -5.56 23.49 11.75
CA ALA A 186 -6.64 24.29 12.31
C ALA A 186 -7.87 23.43 12.68
N ALA A 187 -8.29 22.51 11.81
CA ALA A 187 -9.38 21.58 12.09
C ALA A 187 -9.08 20.68 13.32
N PHE A 188 -7.85 20.17 13.42
CA PHE A 188 -7.42 19.38 14.58
C PHE A 188 -7.28 20.21 15.87
N ALA A 189 -7.10 21.52 15.77
CA ALA A 189 -7.07 22.41 16.93
C ALA A 189 -8.48 22.73 17.46
N THR A 190 -9.52 22.69 16.62
CA THR A 190 -10.92 22.89 17.03
C THR A 190 -11.36 21.81 18.01
N SER A 191 -11.93 22.19 19.16
CA SER A 191 -12.39 21.24 20.18
C SER A 191 -13.40 20.24 19.61
N LEU A 192 -13.41 19.02 20.16
CA LEU A 192 -14.21 17.91 19.63
C LEU A 192 -15.72 18.24 19.54
N SER A 193 -16.26 18.98 20.51
CA SER A 193 -17.67 19.40 20.55
C SER A 193 -18.02 20.52 19.57
N LEU A 194 -17.02 21.22 19.02
CA LEU A 194 -17.17 22.32 18.06
C LEU A 194 -16.76 21.90 16.64
N LEU A 195 -16.40 20.63 16.42
CA LEU A 195 -16.11 20.15 15.08
C LEU A 195 -17.36 20.30 14.20
N PRO A 196 -17.19 20.72 12.92
CA PRO A 196 -18.30 20.75 11.99
C PRO A 196 -18.98 19.39 11.89
N GLN A 197 -20.30 19.41 12.03
CA GLN A 197 -21.18 18.27 11.86
C GLN A 197 -22.33 18.73 10.97
N ALA A 198 -22.39 18.21 9.76
CA ALA A 198 -23.48 18.49 8.82
C ALA A 198 -24.64 17.48 8.96
N GLY A 199 -24.33 16.25 9.36
CA GLY A 199 -25.29 15.16 9.43
C GLY A 199 -25.33 14.49 10.79
N THR A 200 -25.49 13.16 10.78
CA THR A 200 -25.54 12.34 12.00
C THR A 200 -24.22 11.61 12.20
N VAL A 201 -23.59 11.85 13.34
CA VAL A 201 -22.39 11.15 13.77
C VAL A 201 -22.72 9.69 14.06
N THR A 202 -22.17 8.79 13.26
CA THR A 202 -22.36 7.36 13.43
C THR A 202 -21.03 6.70 13.76
N ARG A 203 -21.04 5.75 14.70
CA ARG A 203 -19.87 4.93 15.01
C ARG A 203 -20.00 3.57 14.37
N TRP A 204 -18.90 3.08 13.80
CA TRP A 204 -18.79 1.71 13.33
C TRP A 204 -17.66 0.99 14.04
N ARG A 205 -17.96 -0.22 14.48
CA ARG A 205 -17.01 -1.15 15.08
C ARG A 205 -16.99 -2.43 14.28
N ALA A 206 -15.78 -2.81 13.90
CA ALA A 206 -15.60 -4.01 13.13
C ALA A 206 -15.51 -5.22 14.05
N GLN A 207 -16.20 -6.30 13.67
CA GLN A 207 -16.25 -7.55 14.43
C GLN A 207 -15.68 -8.69 13.58
N PRO A 208 -14.92 -9.62 14.19
CA PRO A 208 -14.53 -10.85 13.52
C PRO A 208 -15.77 -11.61 13.05
N SER A 209 -15.66 -12.30 11.92
CA SER A 209 -16.72 -13.20 11.45
C SER A 209 -16.97 -14.32 12.47
N ALA A 210 -18.21 -14.79 12.58
CA ALA A 210 -18.66 -15.74 13.61
C ALA A 210 -17.78 -17.01 13.80
N PRO A 211 -17.24 -17.67 12.75
CA PRO A 211 -16.34 -18.82 12.95
C PRO A 211 -15.04 -18.43 13.64
N THR A 212 -14.53 -17.24 13.35
CA THR A 212 -13.27 -16.71 13.93
C THR A 212 -13.49 -16.14 15.32
N ALA A 213 -14.64 -15.48 15.55
CA ALA A 213 -15.00 -14.88 16.83
C ALA A 213 -15.07 -15.94 17.95
N ALA A 214 -15.64 -17.12 17.67
CA ALA A 214 -15.78 -18.19 18.65
C ALA A 214 -14.44 -18.77 19.16
N SER A 215 -13.34 -18.55 18.43
CA SER A 215 -12.00 -19.05 18.78
C SER A 215 -11.09 -17.99 19.41
N LEU A 216 -11.56 -16.75 19.57
CA LEU A 216 -10.76 -15.66 20.13
C LEU A 216 -11.00 -15.52 21.63
N PRO A 217 -9.94 -15.39 22.46
CA PRO A 217 -10.10 -15.11 23.88
C PRO A 217 -10.84 -13.79 24.11
N GLU A 218 -11.74 -13.75 25.09
CA GLU A 218 -12.52 -12.54 25.43
C GLU A 218 -11.67 -11.41 26.04
N ALA A 219 -10.54 -11.76 26.68
CA ALA A 219 -9.70 -10.78 27.37
C ALA A 219 -8.84 -9.95 26.41
N PRO A 220 -8.75 -8.61 26.59
CA PRO A 220 -7.83 -7.76 25.85
C PRO A 220 -6.37 -8.22 26.02
N LEU A 221 -5.58 -8.11 24.94
CA LEU A 221 -4.14 -8.37 25.00
C LEU A 221 -3.45 -7.36 25.93
N THR A 222 -2.57 -7.87 26.79
CA THR A 222 -1.61 -7.04 27.54
C THR A 222 -0.41 -6.70 26.67
N THR A 223 0.24 -5.57 26.95
CA THR A 223 1.48 -5.16 26.26
C THR A 223 2.56 -6.25 26.26
N ARG A 224 2.69 -6.99 27.37
CA ARG A 224 3.66 -8.09 27.51
C ARG A 224 3.33 -9.26 26.58
N GLN A 225 2.05 -9.61 26.43
CA GLN A 225 1.63 -10.64 25.49
C GLN A 225 1.92 -10.22 24.05
N ILE A 226 1.65 -8.97 23.70
CA ILE A 226 1.93 -8.43 22.35
C ILE A 226 3.44 -8.46 22.09
N GLN A 227 4.26 -7.99 23.03
CA GLN A 227 5.71 -8.07 22.94
C GLN A 227 6.19 -9.51 22.70
N ALA A 228 5.66 -10.48 23.47
CA ALA A 228 6.01 -11.89 23.30
C ALA A 228 5.62 -12.43 21.91
N MET A 229 4.40 -12.13 21.43
CA MET A 229 3.95 -12.50 20.09
C MET A 229 4.88 -11.95 19.00
N LEU A 230 5.28 -10.68 19.11
CA LEU A 230 6.18 -10.04 18.13
C LEU A 230 7.59 -10.63 18.17
N ALA A 231 8.12 -10.91 19.36
CA ALA A 231 9.47 -11.45 19.53
C ALA A 231 9.57 -12.90 19.05
N GLN A 232 8.59 -13.75 19.41
CA GLN A 232 8.58 -15.18 19.08
C GLN A 232 8.25 -15.47 17.61
N SER A 233 7.70 -14.49 16.89
CA SER A 233 7.32 -14.63 15.50
C SER A 233 8.35 -14.12 14.50
N ARG A 234 9.54 -13.70 14.95
CA ARG A 234 10.60 -13.25 14.06
C ARG A 234 11.22 -14.42 13.30
N ASP A 235 11.32 -14.25 12.00
CA ASP A 235 12.01 -15.20 11.11
C ASP A 235 13.53 -14.91 11.03
N PRO A 236 14.31 -15.65 10.22
CA PRO A 236 15.75 -15.40 10.05
C PRO A 236 16.13 -14.04 9.44
N LEU A 237 15.18 -13.28 8.89
CA LEU A 237 15.37 -11.89 8.46
C LEU A 237 14.98 -10.88 9.53
N GLY A 238 14.57 -11.35 10.72
CA GLY A 238 14.04 -10.52 11.79
C GLY A 238 12.64 -9.98 11.52
N ILE A 239 11.96 -10.45 10.46
CA ILE A 239 10.59 -10.03 10.11
C ILE A 239 9.61 -10.71 11.08
N PRO A 240 8.80 -9.95 11.84
CA PRO A 240 7.76 -10.54 12.68
C PRO A 240 6.61 -11.07 11.80
N VAL A 241 6.43 -12.39 11.75
CA VAL A 241 5.38 -13.08 10.99
C VAL A 241 4.49 -13.89 11.96
N PRO A 242 3.64 -13.22 12.76
CA PRO A 242 2.81 -13.91 13.75
C PRO A 242 1.89 -14.95 13.09
N PRO A 243 1.68 -16.11 13.73
CA PRO A 243 0.72 -17.11 13.29
C PRO A 243 -0.68 -16.50 13.09
N ALA A 244 -1.53 -17.15 12.28
CA ALA A 244 -2.82 -16.60 11.91
C ALA A 244 -3.71 -16.21 13.12
N ALA A 245 -3.71 -17.03 14.18
CA ALA A 245 -4.46 -16.75 15.39
C ALA A 245 -3.96 -15.50 16.13
N ASP A 246 -2.64 -15.35 16.32
CA ASP A 246 -2.07 -14.18 16.98
C ASP A 246 -2.24 -12.91 16.13
N ARG A 247 -2.07 -13.03 14.80
CA ARG A 247 -2.36 -11.93 13.87
C ARG A 247 -3.81 -11.46 14.00
N GLU A 248 -4.76 -12.37 14.11
CA GLU A 248 -6.18 -12.02 14.29
C GLU A 248 -6.41 -11.29 15.62
N ARG A 249 -5.82 -11.77 16.72
CA ARG A 249 -5.90 -11.12 18.04
C ARG A 249 -5.28 -9.72 18.01
N LEU A 250 -4.17 -9.54 17.31
CA LEU A 250 -3.56 -8.22 17.11
C LEU A 250 -4.49 -7.29 16.32
N PHE A 251 -5.12 -7.77 15.25
CA PHE A 251 -6.11 -6.97 14.52
C PHE A 251 -7.30 -6.57 15.39
N VAL A 252 -7.77 -7.45 16.29
CA VAL A 252 -8.88 -7.15 17.22
C VAL A 252 -8.45 -6.06 18.19
N HIS A 253 -7.32 -6.25 18.83
CA HIS A 253 -6.84 -5.37 19.89
C HIS A 253 -6.61 -3.94 19.41
N PHE A 254 -6.07 -3.78 18.20
CA PHE A 254 -5.74 -2.46 17.63
C PHE A 254 -6.80 -1.90 16.67
N ALA A 255 -7.96 -2.57 16.52
CA ALA A 255 -9.01 -2.11 15.61
C ALA A 255 -9.52 -0.71 15.98
N PRO A 256 -9.54 0.25 15.03
CA PRO A 256 -10.11 1.56 15.29
C PRO A 256 -11.64 1.51 15.32
N ILE A 257 -12.23 2.52 15.94
CA ILE A 257 -13.64 2.87 15.82
C ILE A 257 -13.73 3.97 14.78
N TRP A 258 -14.50 3.72 13.73
CA TRP A 258 -14.75 4.71 12.68
C TRP A 258 -15.92 5.58 13.11
N GLU A 259 -15.71 6.87 13.33
CA GLU A 259 -16.76 7.83 13.65
C GLU A 259 -16.94 8.78 12.48
N ILE A 260 -18.03 8.63 11.72
CA ILE A 260 -18.24 9.34 10.45
C ILE A 260 -19.47 10.22 10.59
N ASP A 261 -19.35 11.47 10.15
CA ASP A 261 -20.48 12.37 9.97
C ASP A 261 -21.25 11.95 8.71
N VAL A 262 -22.49 11.48 8.89
CA VAL A 262 -23.30 10.90 7.81
C VAL A 262 -24.37 11.88 7.37
N VAL A 263 -24.26 12.36 6.13
CA VAL A 263 -25.27 13.19 5.47
C VAL A 263 -26.02 12.38 4.42
N ASP A 264 -25.29 11.61 3.61
CA ASP A 264 -25.88 10.81 2.53
C ASP A 264 -25.24 9.42 2.39
N HIS A 265 -25.64 8.69 1.35
CA HIS A 265 -25.19 7.32 1.11
C HIS A 265 -23.68 7.20 0.80
N HIS A 266 -23.02 8.28 0.39
CA HIS A 266 -21.58 8.29 0.14
C HIS A 266 -20.75 8.24 1.43
N ASP A 267 -21.33 8.62 2.58
CA ASP A 267 -20.65 8.60 3.88
C ASP A 267 -20.71 7.22 4.58
N TYR A 268 -21.36 6.23 3.95
CA TYR A 268 -21.47 4.88 4.50
C TYR A 268 -20.31 4.00 4.01
N PRO A 269 -19.50 3.44 4.93
CA PRO A 269 -18.50 2.46 4.54
C PRO A 269 -19.19 1.15 4.14
N GLY A 270 -18.69 0.47 3.10
CA GLY A 270 -19.35 -0.71 2.54
C GLY A 270 -18.40 -1.76 1.97
N LYS A 271 -18.98 -2.86 1.47
CA LYS A 271 -18.25 -3.93 0.79
C LYS A 271 -18.00 -3.53 -0.65
N VAL A 272 -16.74 -3.55 -1.07
CA VAL A 272 -16.38 -3.32 -2.47
C VAL A 272 -16.84 -4.49 -3.33
N GLY A 273 -17.46 -4.16 -4.46
CA GLY A 273 -17.91 -5.09 -5.49
C GLY A 273 -17.53 -4.61 -6.89
N TRP A 274 -17.98 -5.38 -7.88
CA TRP A 274 -17.80 -5.05 -9.29
C TRP A 274 -19.09 -5.34 -10.06
N ASP A 275 -19.55 -4.37 -10.84
CA ASP A 275 -20.64 -4.52 -11.81
C ASP A 275 -20.18 -3.91 -13.16
N LYS A 276 -20.76 -2.80 -13.61
CA LYS A 276 -20.28 -2.01 -14.75
C LYS A 276 -19.07 -1.12 -14.42
N GLY A 277 -18.52 -1.30 -13.22
CA GLY A 277 -17.41 -0.54 -12.62
C GLY A 277 -17.24 -0.92 -11.14
N PRO A 278 -16.30 -0.29 -10.42
CA PRO A 278 -16.15 -0.49 -8.98
C PRO A 278 -17.39 0.04 -8.24
N THR A 279 -17.92 -0.75 -7.31
CA THR A 279 -19.09 -0.37 -6.49
C THR A 279 -18.81 -0.60 -5.01
N VAL A 280 -19.62 0.04 -4.16
CA VAL A 280 -19.59 -0.15 -2.70
C VAL A 280 -21.00 -0.48 -2.22
N ASP A 281 -21.21 -1.70 -1.74
CA ASP A 281 -22.45 -2.12 -1.09
C ASP A 281 -22.47 -1.64 0.37
N ILE A 282 -23.19 -0.55 0.59
CA ILE A 282 -23.36 0.11 1.90
C ILE A 282 -24.31 -0.65 2.85
N THR A 283 -25.08 -1.62 2.35
CA THR A 283 -25.88 -2.53 3.19
C THR A 283 -25.00 -3.52 3.93
N GLN A 284 -23.74 -3.62 3.50
CA GLN A 284 -22.73 -4.55 3.97
C GLN A 284 -21.49 -3.80 4.50
N PRO A 285 -21.57 -3.03 5.62
CA PRO A 285 -20.42 -2.32 6.15
C PRO A 285 -19.23 -3.24 6.39
N THR A 286 -18.10 -2.94 5.77
CA THR A 286 -16.95 -3.85 5.70
C THR A 286 -15.65 -3.11 5.97
N LEU A 287 -14.82 -3.69 6.84
CA LEU A 287 -13.45 -3.25 7.13
C LEU A 287 -12.47 -4.25 6.55
N TYR A 288 -11.64 -3.80 5.61
CA TYR A 288 -10.58 -4.60 5.02
C TYR A 288 -9.32 -4.52 5.86
N ARG A 289 -8.57 -5.62 5.92
CA ARG A 289 -7.37 -5.72 6.77
C ARG A 289 -6.18 -6.20 5.96
N LYS A 290 -4.99 -5.67 6.28
CA LYS A 290 -3.73 -6.10 5.65
C LYS A 290 -2.55 -5.98 6.59
N VAL A 291 -1.68 -6.98 6.60
CA VAL A 291 -0.37 -6.88 7.24
C VAL A 291 0.64 -6.26 6.29
N SER A 292 1.45 -5.36 6.82
CA SER A 292 2.66 -4.87 6.18
C SER A 292 3.79 -4.76 7.20
N HIS A 293 4.96 -4.32 6.75
CA HIS A 293 6.10 -4.09 7.62
C HIS A 293 6.88 -2.87 7.14
N THR A 294 7.63 -2.29 8.07
CA THR A 294 8.58 -1.20 7.82
C THR A 294 9.88 -1.52 8.56
N ARG A 295 10.94 -0.82 8.23
CA ARG A 295 12.20 -0.83 8.95
C ARG A 295 12.35 0.45 9.76
N LEU A 296 12.87 0.31 10.97
CA LEU A 296 13.27 1.41 11.84
C LEU A 296 14.43 0.97 12.74
N GLY A 297 15.56 1.68 12.69
CA GLY A 297 16.70 1.46 13.60
C GLY A 297 17.28 0.05 13.49
N GLY A 298 17.38 -0.49 12.27
CA GLY A 298 17.88 -1.85 12.02
C GLY A 298 16.89 -2.97 12.37
N GLN A 299 15.67 -2.65 12.79
CA GLN A 299 14.62 -3.61 13.09
C GLN A 299 13.51 -3.59 12.05
N VAL A 300 12.92 -4.74 11.77
CA VAL A 300 11.64 -4.83 11.04
C VAL A 300 10.49 -4.75 12.06
N LEU A 301 9.55 -3.84 11.81
CA LEU A 301 8.37 -3.58 12.63
C LEU A 301 7.10 -4.06 11.91
N LEU A 302 6.19 -4.67 12.67
CA LEU A 302 4.89 -5.11 12.17
C LEU A 302 3.95 -3.92 12.02
N GLN A 303 3.20 -3.89 10.92
CA GLN A 303 2.17 -2.91 10.66
C GLN A 303 0.80 -3.58 10.40
N LEU A 304 -0.23 -3.07 11.07
CA LEU A 304 -1.61 -3.49 10.91
C LEU A 304 -2.37 -2.40 10.16
N ASN A 305 -2.92 -2.73 9.00
CA ASN A 305 -3.66 -1.80 8.15
C ASN A 305 -5.14 -2.11 8.18
N TYR A 306 -5.95 -1.06 8.31
CA TYR A 306 -7.40 -1.06 8.38
C TYR A 306 -7.92 -0.14 7.27
N ILE A 307 -8.65 -0.69 6.32
CA ILE A 307 -9.04 0.00 5.09
C ILE A 307 -10.57 0.03 4.97
N VAL A 308 -11.12 1.23 4.81
CA VAL A 308 -12.55 1.45 4.53
C VAL A 308 -12.73 2.06 3.14
N TRP A 309 -13.87 1.77 2.52
CA TRP A 309 -14.25 2.27 1.21
C TRP A 309 -15.63 2.92 1.25
N PHE A 310 -15.76 4.03 0.54
CA PHE A 310 -16.95 4.85 0.38
C PHE A 310 -17.37 4.89 -1.10
N PRO A 311 -18.67 4.97 -1.42
CA PRO A 311 -19.14 5.01 -2.81
C PRO A 311 -18.54 6.12 -3.67
N ALA A 312 -18.30 7.33 -3.12
CA ALA A 312 -17.71 8.45 -3.84
C ALA A 312 -17.16 9.52 -2.90
N ARG A 313 -16.33 10.42 -3.43
CA ARG A 313 -16.13 11.76 -2.85
C ARG A 313 -17.03 12.74 -3.63
N PRO A 314 -18.25 13.04 -3.15
CA PRO A 314 -19.16 13.91 -3.88
C PRO A 314 -18.64 15.35 -3.92
N GLY A 315 -18.99 16.09 -4.97
CA GLY A 315 -18.62 17.49 -5.14
C GLY A 315 -18.44 17.87 -6.62
N ASN A 316 -18.26 19.16 -6.86
CA ASN A 316 -18.00 19.73 -8.19
C ASN A 316 -16.57 20.29 -8.31
N ASP A 317 -15.65 19.84 -7.44
CA ASP A 317 -14.25 20.25 -7.43
C ASP A 317 -13.34 19.23 -8.15
N LEU A 318 -12.06 19.55 -8.30
CA LEU A 318 -11.09 18.71 -9.02
C LEU A 318 -10.80 17.35 -8.34
N PHE A 319 -11.18 17.20 -7.07
CA PHE A 319 -10.91 16.02 -6.24
C PHE A 319 -12.13 15.09 -6.15
N ALA A 320 -13.30 15.51 -6.64
CA ALA A 320 -14.52 14.73 -6.62
C ALA A 320 -14.50 13.57 -7.63
N GLY A 321 -15.19 12.49 -7.30
CA GLY A 321 -15.37 11.36 -8.20
C GLY A 321 -15.76 10.05 -7.50
N GLN A 322 -15.90 8.98 -8.29
CA GLN A 322 -16.31 7.67 -7.81
C GLN A 322 -15.25 7.02 -6.93
N LEU A 323 -15.72 6.30 -5.91
CA LEU A 323 -14.95 5.60 -4.91
C LEU A 323 -14.05 6.54 -4.09
N ASP A 324 -14.12 6.45 -2.78
CA ASP A 324 -13.16 7.07 -1.87
C ASP A 324 -12.83 6.08 -0.75
N GLY A 325 -11.86 6.38 0.09
CA GLY A 325 -11.54 5.50 1.18
C GLY A 325 -10.30 5.91 1.94
N ILE A 326 -10.11 5.30 3.09
CA ILE A 326 -9.05 5.64 4.03
C ILE A 326 -8.32 4.35 4.41
N ILE A 327 -6.99 4.41 4.41
CA ILE A 327 -6.12 3.45 5.08
C ILE A 327 -5.72 4.06 6.42
N TRP A 328 -6.00 3.36 7.50
CA TRP A 328 -5.44 3.62 8.83
C TRP A 328 -4.44 2.53 9.17
N ARG A 329 -3.22 2.92 9.52
CA ARG A 329 -2.12 1.99 9.79
C ARG A 329 -1.58 2.19 11.19
N VAL A 330 -1.33 1.08 11.88
CA VAL A 330 -0.71 1.01 13.21
C VAL A 330 0.65 0.37 13.05
N THR A 331 1.73 1.05 13.44
CA THR A 331 3.08 0.48 13.49
C THR A 331 3.43 0.10 14.93
N LEU A 332 3.69 -1.20 15.16
CA LEU A 332 3.99 -1.74 16.49
C LEU A 332 5.50 -1.78 16.72
N GLY A 333 5.92 -1.23 17.85
CA GLY A 333 7.29 -1.34 18.33
C GLY A 333 7.59 -2.69 18.98
N PRO A 334 8.88 -2.99 19.21
CA PRO A 334 9.32 -4.21 19.89
C PRO A 334 8.83 -4.30 21.34
N ASP A 335 8.42 -3.20 21.96
CA ASP A 335 7.85 -3.15 23.31
C ASP A 335 6.35 -3.50 23.34
N GLY A 336 5.77 -3.90 22.21
CA GLY A 336 4.36 -4.26 22.09
C GLY A 336 3.41 -3.06 22.11
N LYS A 337 3.94 -1.83 22.05
CA LYS A 337 3.15 -0.59 21.99
C LYS A 337 3.14 -0.01 20.57
N PRO A 338 2.08 0.72 20.17
CA PRO A 338 2.10 1.53 18.96
C PRO A 338 3.16 2.64 19.06
N TRP A 339 4.08 2.68 18.10
CA TRP A 339 5.07 3.76 17.97
C TRP A 339 4.56 4.89 17.07
N LEU A 340 3.71 4.53 16.11
CA LEU A 340 3.16 5.44 15.12
C LEU A 340 1.79 4.93 14.67
N TYR A 341 0.88 5.87 14.47
CA TYR A 341 -0.25 5.68 13.56
C TYR A 341 -0.09 6.60 12.36
N ASP A 342 -0.51 6.15 11.19
CA ASP A 342 -0.52 7.00 10.01
C ASP A 342 -1.70 6.66 9.09
N SER A 343 -2.05 7.61 8.24
CA SER A 343 -3.20 7.46 7.36
C SER A 343 -2.99 8.13 6.01
N ILE A 344 -3.54 7.50 4.97
CA ILE A 344 -3.69 8.05 3.62
C ILE A 344 -5.12 7.79 3.16
N HIS A 345 -5.58 8.56 2.18
CA HIS A 345 -6.70 8.10 1.36
C HIS A 345 -6.24 6.94 0.47
N ASN A 346 -7.16 6.08 0.02
CA ASN A 346 -6.86 4.92 -0.81
C ASN A 346 -6.27 5.29 -2.20
N CYS A 347 -6.23 6.58 -2.56
CA CYS A 347 -5.51 7.10 -3.72
C CYS A 347 -4.01 7.39 -3.47
N GLY A 348 -3.56 7.39 -2.22
CA GLY A 348 -2.21 7.75 -1.77
C GLY A 348 -2.08 9.20 -1.29
N CYS A 349 -3.14 10.00 -1.38
CA CYS A 349 -3.12 11.41 -0.98
C CYS A 349 -3.29 11.57 0.55
N TYR A 350 -3.02 12.79 1.02
CA TYR A 350 -3.32 13.24 2.38
C TYR A 350 -2.61 12.45 3.49
N HIS A 351 -1.33 12.12 3.31
CA HIS A 351 -0.56 11.35 4.29
C HIS A 351 -0.38 12.11 5.60
N GLN A 352 -0.97 11.60 6.68
CA GLN A 352 -0.89 12.14 8.03
C GLN A 352 -0.19 11.15 8.97
N PHE A 353 0.59 11.67 9.92
CA PHE A 353 1.31 10.90 10.92
C PHE A 353 0.94 11.33 12.34
N PHE A 354 0.78 10.36 13.23
CA PHE A 354 0.44 10.54 14.65
C PHE A 354 1.48 9.78 15.48
N LEU A 355 2.46 10.50 16.01
CA LEU A 355 3.58 9.93 16.74
C LEU A 355 3.23 9.69 18.21
N SER A 356 3.63 8.54 18.75
CA SER A 356 3.69 8.36 20.20
C SER A 356 4.91 9.07 20.81
N ASP A 357 5.08 8.95 22.12
CA ASP A 357 6.25 9.44 22.85
C ASP A 357 7.56 8.72 22.49
N ARG A 358 7.50 7.65 21.67
CA ARG A 358 8.66 6.85 21.25
C ARG A 358 9.40 7.44 20.05
N LEU A 359 8.77 8.32 19.28
CA LEU A 359 9.31 8.87 18.04
C LEU A 359 9.21 10.39 18.03
N ARG A 360 10.20 11.03 17.41
CA ARG A 360 10.15 12.45 17.10
C ARG A 360 10.51 12.70 15.64
N LEU A 361 10.06 13.85 15.14
CA LEU A 361 10.46 14.33 13.82
C LEU A 361 11.97 14.56 13.79
N ARG A 362 12.63 14.09 12.73
CA ARG A 362 14.04 14.38 12.51
C ARG A 362 14.28 15.88 12.34
N GLY A 363 15.38 16.38 12.89
CA GLY A 363 15.78 17.78 12.75
C GLY A 363 16.46 18.11 11.41
N ASP A 364 16.89 17.08 10.67
CA ASP A 364 17.72 17.20 9.46
C ASP A 364 16.96 16.91 8.15
N LEU A 365 15.63 17.08 8.15
CA LEU A 365 14.81 16.85 6.96
C LEU A 365 15.19 17.79 5.80
N PRO A 366 15.14 17.31 4.55
CA PRO A 366 15.43 18.15 3.39
C PRO A 366 14.49 19.35 3.29
N ARG A 367 15.02 20.52 2.91
CA ARG A 367 14.24 21.76 2.78
C ARG A 367 13.67 21.99 1.38
N ALA A 368 14.33 21.45 0.36
CA ALA A 368 13.98 21.66 -1.04
C ALA A 368 13.55 20.35 -1.69
N TYR A 369 12.59 20.45 -2.60
CA TYR A 369 12.02 19.33 -3.34
C TYR A 369 11.58 18.13 -2.47
N PHE A 370 11.04 18.45 -1.31
CA PHE A 370 10.63 17.48 -0.29
C PHE A 370 9.31 17.92 0.33
N GLU A 371 8.39 16.97 0.46
CA GLU A 371 7.11 17.17 1.11
C GLU A 371 7.20 16.82 2.61
N ALA A 372 7.26 17.86 3.45
CA ALA A 372 7.30 17.70 4.90
C ALA A 372 6.13 16.84 5.41
N PRO A 373 6.34 15.92 6.36
CA PRO A 373 5.25 15.13 6.90
C PRO A 373 4.25 16.00 7.65
N LEU A 374 2.95 15.71 7.52
CA LEU A 374 1.90 16.37 8.30
C LEU A 374 1.68 15.63 9.61
N LEU A 375 1.99 16.30 10.72
CA LEU A 375 1.70 15.85 12.09
C LEU A 375 0.62 16.77 12.68
N PRO A 376 -0.66 16.43 12.56
CA PRO A 376 -1.74 17.32 13.00
C PRO A 376 -1.99 17.24 14.52
N GLN A 377 -1.66 16.12 15.15
CA GLN A 377 -1.70 15.92 16.61
C GLN A 377 -0.78 14.75 17.00
N PRO A 378 -0.40 14.61 18.30
CA PRO A 378 0.23 13.39 18.79
C PRO A 378 -0.73 12.18 18.75
N ALA A 379 -0.16 10.98 18.82
CA ALA A 379 -0.91 9.74 18.94
C ALA A 379 -1.73 9.71 20.24
N PRO A 380 -2.98 9.19 20.20
CA PRO A 380 -3.72 8.90 21.43
C PRO A 380 -2.96 7.90 22.32
N PRO A 381 -3.00 8.08 23.66
CA PRO A 381 -2.22 7.25 24.58
C PRO A 381 -2.81 5.84 24.81
N ARG A 382 -4.01 5.57 24.32
CA ARG A 382 -4.76 4.33 24.56
C ARG A 382 -5.52 3.87 23.32
N THR A 383 -5.63 2.56 23.18
CA THR A 383 -6.48 1.86 22.21
C THR A 383 -7.77 1.37 22.90
N PRO A 384 -8.86 1.12 22.13
CA PRO A 384 -9.02 1.43 20.72
C PRO A 384 -9.12 2.95 20.50
N VAL A 385 -8.62 3.39 19.35
CA VAL A 385 -8.72 4.80 18.93
C VAL A 385 -10.02 5.02 18.16
N VAL A 386 -10.61 6.20 18.31
CA VAL A 386 -11.72 6.70 17.50
C VAL A 386 -11.15 7.63 16.44
N ILE A 387 -11.53 7.41 15.18
CA ILE A 387 -11.16 8.24 14.03
C ILE A 387 -12.40 9.02 13.61
N ARG A 388 -12.41 10.33 13.86
CA ARG A 388 -13.47 11.25 13.45
C ARG A 388 -13.28 11.65 11.99
N ILE A 389 -14.28 11.42 11.15
CA ILE A 389 -14.25 11.62 9.71
C ILE A 389 -15.36 12.59 9.30
N ALA A 390 -14.99 13.59 8.51
CA ALA A 390 -15.93 14.54 7.90
C ALA A 390 -16.76 13.87 6.79
N HIS A 391 -18.02 14.30 6.65
CA HIS A 391 -18.85 13.94 5.50
C HIS A 391 -18.22 14.44 4.18
N SER A 392 -18.59 13.81 3.05
CA SER A 392 -18.18 14.12 1.68
C SER A 392 -16.69 13.99 1.38
N THR A 393 -15.83 14.74 2.06
CA THR A 393 -14.37 14.73 1.84
C THR A 393 -13.66 13.53 2.44
N HIS A 394 -14.32 12.85 3.40
CA HIS A 394 -13.76 11.79 4.23
C HIS A 394 -12.44 12.16 4.94
N TYR A 395 -12.18 13.46 5.15
CA TYR A 395 -11.01 13.88 5.89
C TYR A 395 -11.12 13.49 7.37
N ILE A 396 -10.02 12.97 7.90
CA ILE A 396 -9.87 12.81 9.35
C ILE A 396 -9.80 14.21 9.97
N GLN A 397 -10.69 14.49 10.91
CA GLN A 397 -10.75 15.73 11.68
C GLN A 397 -10.12 15.59 13.06
N ARG A 398 -10.15 14.38 13.63
CA ARG A 398 -9.61 14.09 14.96
C ARG A 398 -9.33 12.60 15.15
N VAL A 399 -8.31 12.28 15.95
CA VAL A 399 -8.09 10.95 16.49
C VAL A 399 -8.05 11.02 18.02
N TYR A 400 -8.82 10.22 18.74
CA TYR A 400 -8.90 10.29 20.21
C TYR A 400 -9.18 8.91 20.81
N PRO A 401 -8.86 8.67 22.10
CA PRO A 401 -9.13 7.36 22.71
C PRO A 401 -10.63 7.15 22.90
N ALA A 402 -11.11 5.92 22.72
CA ALA A 402 -12.52 5.57 22.90
C ALA A 402 -13.04 5.83 24.33
N GLU A 403 -12.14 5.77 25.30
CA GLU A 403 -12.41 6.04 26.71
C GLU A 403 -11.51 7.18 27.21
N GLY A 404 -12.09 8.14 27.94
CA GLY A 404 -11.36 9.27 28.52
C GLY A 404 -12.22 10.54 28.66
N PRO A 405 -11.64 11.64 29.18
CA PRO A 405 -12.36 12.90 29.37
C PRO A 405 -13.01 13.42 28.08
N SER A 406 -12.31 13.33 26.96
CA SER A 406 -12.81 13.71 25.63
C SER A 406 -13.98 12.84 25.15
N ALA A 407 -14.05 11.58 25.59
CA ALA A 407 -15.16 10.68 25.27
C ALA A 407 -16.40 10.92 26.15
N ARG A 408 -16.23 11.51 27.34
CA ARG A 408 -17.34 11.84 28.27
C ARG A 408 -18.09 13.11 27.88
N SER A 409 -17.50 13.98 27.06
CA SER A 409 -18.12 15.23 26.62
C SER A 409 -19.00 15.09 25.38
N VAL A 410 -19.14 13.87 24.82
CA VAL A 410 -19.92 13.59 23.60
C VAL A 410 -20.84 12.39 23.88
N THR A 411 -22.15 12.54 23.67
CA THR A 411 -23.09 11.41 23.71
C THR A 411 -22.60 10.32 22.77
N VAL A 412 -22.19 9.17 23.31
CA VAL A 412 -21.61 8.07 22.53
C VAL A 412 -22.72 7.36 21.75
N PRO A 413 -22.77 7.45 20.41
CA PRO A 413 -23.77 6.73 19.64
C PRO A 413 -23.53 5.23 19.74
N ALA A 414 -24.61 4.44 19.75
CA ALA A 414 -24.52 2.99 19.62
C ALA A 414 -23.75 2.64 18.34
N SER A 415 -22.77 1.74 18.43
CA SER A 415 -21.93 1.41 17.29
C SER A 415 -22.65 0.44 16.36
N ARG A 416 -22.66 0.77 15.07
CA ARG A 416 -23.02 -0.16 14.00
C ARG A 416 -21.91 -1.17 13.79
N LYS A 417 -22.28 -2.40 13.44
CA LYS A 417 -21.31 -3.47 13.18
C LYS A 417 -20.77 -3.34 11.76
N MET A 418 -19.47 -3.60 11.61
CA MET A 418 -18.83 -3.87 10.32
C MET A 418 -18.28 -5.29 10.32
N ARG A 419 -18.32 -5.94 9.17
CA ARG A 419 -17.66 -7.23 8.98
C ARG A 419 -16.19 -7.03 8.65
N TRP A 420 -15.40 -8.03 8.99
CA TRP A 420 -14.02 -8.11 8.56
C TRP A 420 -13.87 -8.82 7.24
N GLU A 421 -12.95 -8.31 6.43
CA GLU A 421 -12.53 -8.93 5.18
C GLU A 421 -11.01 -8.83 5.00
N ASP A 422 -10.41 -9.79 4.32
CA ASP A 422 -9.01 -9.69 3.92
C ASP A 422 -8.90 -8.74 2.71
N TYR A 423 -7.98 -7.78 2.75
CA TYR A 423 -7.75 -6.86 1.63
C TYR A 423 -7.45 -7.61 0.31
N ASP A 424 -6.79 -8.77 0.38
CA ASP A 424 -6.43 -9.55 -0.80
C ASP A 424 -7.65 -10.13 -1.53
N THR A 425 -8.85 -10.15 -0.93
CA THR A 425 -10.10 -10.46 -1.65
C THR A 425 -10.37 -9.48 -2.80
N LEU A 426 -9.92 -8.23 -2.69
CA LEU A 426 -10.05 -7.21 -3.73
C LEU A 426 -9.22 -7.53 -4.98
N ARG A 427 -8.26 -8.46 -4.88
CA ARG A 427 -7.42 -8.89 -6.00
C ARG A 427 -8.18 -9.81 -6.95
N SER A 428 -9.30 -10.40 -6.51
CA SER A 428 -10.18 -11.25 -7.31
C SER A 428 -11.61 -11.20 -6.76
N LEU A 429 -12.37 -10.19 -7.17
CA LEU A 429 -13.80 -10.03 -6.86
C LEU A 429 -14.64 -10.99 -7.72
N PRO A 430 -15.68 -11.62 -7.15
CA PRO A 430 -16.61 -12.41 -7.94
C PRO A 430 -17.41 -11.50 -8.88
N VAL A 431 -17.59 -11.94 -10.12
CA VAL A 431 -18.46 -11.33 -11.13
C VAL A 431 -19.33 -12.42 -11.77
N GLU A 432 -20.35 -12.07 -12.56
CA GLU A 432 -21.28 -13.04 -13.15
C GLU A 432 -20.57 -14.22 -13.84
N GLN A 433 -19.45 -13.94 -14.52
CA GLN A 433 -18.64 -14.95 -15.20
C GLN A 433 -17.21 -14.98 -14.65
N GLY A 434 -17.04 -15.52 -13.45
CA GLY A 434 -15.73 -15.81 -12.86
C GLY A 434 -15.27 -14.71 -11.90
N PHE A 435 -14.03 -14.24 -12.08
CA PHE A 435 -13.41 -13.29 -11.16
C PHE A 435 -12.72 -12.15 -11.92
N ARG A 436 -12.65 -10.99 -11.27
CA ARG A 436 -11.95 -9.82 -11.77
C ARG A 436 -11.20 -9.13 -10.66
N SER A 437 -9.99 -8.65 -10.94
CA SER A 437 -9.30 -7.76 -10.01
C SER A 437 -10.00 -6.39 -9.96
N LEU A 438 -10.15 -5.83 -8.77
CA LEU A 438 -10.54 -4.42 -8.61
C LEU A 438 -9.50 -3.49 -9.27
N PHE A 439 -8.24 -3.93 -9.29
CA PHE A 439 -7.10 -3.14 -9.72
C PHE A 439 -6.74 -3.47 -11.17
N GLY A 440 -6.63 -2.44 -12.00
CA GLY A 440 -6.18 -2.54 -13.38
C GLY A 440 -4.69 -2.27 -13.55
N ALA A 441 -4.33 -1.81 -14.75
CA ALA A 441 -2.95 -1.45 -15.08
C ALA A 441 -2.36 -0.44 -14.09
N HIS A 442 -1.09 -0.64 -13.74
CA HIS A 442 -0.34 0.18 -12.76
C HIS A 442 -0.95 0.19 -11.34
N GLY A 443 -1.91 -0.69 -11.07
CA GLY A 443 -2.60 -0.83 -9.79
C GLY A 443 -3.63 0.28 -9.55
N LEU A 444 -4.11 0.93 -10.61
CA LEU A 444 -5.19 1.92 -10.53
C LEU A 444 -6.55 1.23 -10.61
N ILE A 445 -7.55 1.74 -9.89
CA ILE A 445 -8.94 1.29 -10.04
C ILE A 445 -9.58 2.08 -11.20
N PRO A 446 -9.99 1.43 -12.30
CA PRO A 446 -10.62 2.11 -13.43
C PRO A 446 -11.92 2.83 -13.02
N GLY A 447 -12.18 4.02 -13.55
CA GLY A 447 -13.37 4.81 -13.24
C GLY A 447 -13.26 5.69 -11.99
N THR A 448 -12.14 5.60 -11.26
CA THR A 448 -11.90 6.41 -10.04
C THR A 448 -11.04 7.63 -10.29
N GLU A 449 -10.70 7.93 -11.55
CA GLU A 449 -9.83 9.05 -11.89
C GLU A 449 -10.43 10.39 -11.46
N ARG A 450 -9.54 11.32 -11.08
CA ARG A 450 -9.90 12.67 -10.63
C ARG A 450 -9.42 13.71 -11.62
N ALA A 451 -10.13 14.83 -11.71
CA ALA A 451 -9.77 15.90 -12.64
C ALA A 451 -8.41 16.54 -12.30
N GLU A 452 -7.97 16.48 -11.03
CA GLU A 452 -6.63 16.91 -10.62
C GLU A 452 -5.50 16.24 -11.42
N ARG A 453 -5.75 15.07 -12.06
CA ARG A 453 -4.75 14.42 -12.93
C ARG A 453 -4.24 15.29 -14.07
N PHE A 454 -5.07 16.22 -14.56
CA PHE A 454 -4.68 17.13 -15.65
C PHE A 454 -3.82 18.30 -15.16
N LEU A 455 -3.83 18.58 -13.85
CA LEU A 455 -3.03 19.64 -13.23
C LEU A 455 -1.74 19.09 -12.60
N LEU A 456 -1.82 17.93 -11.95
CA LEU A 456 -0.75 17.39 -11.11
C LEU A 456 0.13 16.35 -11.82
N TRP A 457 -0.14 16.01 -13.09
CA TRP A 457 0.72 15.13 -13.88
C TRP A 457 2.21 15.54 -13.93
N PRO A 458 2.61 16.84 -13.88
CA PRO A 458 4.02 17.22 -13.86
C PRO A 458 4.79 16.68 -12.65
N MET A 459 4.08 16.29 -11.58
CA MET A 459 4.68 15.66 -10.40
C MET A 459 5.10 14.21 -10.67
N GLY A 460 4.82 13.68 -11.86
CA GLY A 460 5.20 12.34 -12.31
C GLY A 460 4.32 11.23 -11.78
N ILE A 461 3.26 11.52 -11.03
CA ILE A 461 2.34 10.49 -10.53
C ILE A 461 1.33 10.16 -11.63
N ARG A 462 1.09 8.87 -11.90
CA ARG A 462 0.05 8.43 -12.85
C ARG A 462 -1.34 8.63 -12.27
N SER A 463 -2.18 9.41 -12.92
CA SER A 463 -3.56 9.70 -12.49
C SER A 463 -3.68 10.05 -10.99
N PRO A 464 -3.10 11.19 -10.54
CA PRO A 464 -3.32 11.71 -9.19
C PRO A 464 -4.80 11.67 -8.80
N GLY A 465 -5.10 11.24 -7.58
CA GLY A 465 -6.45 11.07 -7.07
C GLY A 465 -7.15 9.76 -7.41
N ALA A 466 -6.69 9.00 -8.42
CA ALA A 466 -7.24 7.67 -8.69
C ALA A 466 -6.90 6.70 -7.55
N MET A 467 -7.86 5.84 -7.20
CA MET A 467 -7.72 4.84 -6.14
C MET A 467 -6.73 3.74 -6.54
N ARG A 468 -6.01 3.19 -5.56
CA ARG A 468 -4.83 2.35 -5.84
C ARG A 468 -4.80 1.03 -5.07
N GLN A 469 -4.08 0.10 -5.68
CA GLN A 469 -3.65 -1.13 -5.04
C GLN A 469 -2.55 -0.85 -4.00
N TRP A 470 -2.56 -1.64 -2.92
CA TRP A 470 -1.44 -1.72 -1.99
C TRP A 470 -0.10 -1.87 -2.73
N GLY A 471 0.93 -1.15 -2.31
CA GLY A 471 2.25 -1.14 -2.96
C GLY A 471 2.43 -0.13 -4.10
N ARG A 472 1.37 0.59 -4.49
CA ARG A 472 1.37 1.58 -5.60
C ARG A 472 1.08 3.02 -5.16
N HIS A 473 1.04 3.28 -3.86
CA HIS A 473 0.69 4.59 -3.30
C HIS A 473 1.92 5.50 -3.26
N ALA A 474 2.04 6.39 -4.25
CA ALA A 474 2.92 7.56 -4.15
C ALA A 474 2.27 8.58 -3.20
N THR A 475 2.98 9.00 -2.14
CA THR A 475 2.42 9.84 -1.06
C THR A 475 3.06 11.22 -0.96
N ALA A 476 3.86 11.61 -1.96
CA ALA A 476 4.43 12.94 -2.05
C ALA A 476 4.36 13.46 -3.49
N PHE A 477 3.86 14.68 -3.68
CA PHE A 477 3.99 15.36 -4.98
C PHE A 477 5.38 15.98 -5.14
N ASN A 478 5.96 16.46 -4.03
CA ASN A 478 7.30 17.01 -3.99
C ASN A 478 8.30 15.99 -3.43
N GLY A 479 9.24 15.54 -4.26
CA GLY A 479 10.18 14.46 -3.95
C GLY A 479 9.68 13.12 -4.47
N ARG A 480 10.13 12.01 -3.87
CA ARG A 480 9.60 10.66 -4.13
C ARG A 480 9.40 9.97 -2.79
N ARG A 481 8.20 9.44 -2.56
CA ARG A 481 7.84 8.71 -1.34
C ARG A 481 6.70 7.75 -1.62
N HIS A 482 6.81 6.52 -1.13
CA HIS A 482 5.75 5.53 -1.18
C HIS A 482 5.26 5.16 0.21
N PHE A 483 3.98 4.82 0.31
CA PHE A 483 3.37 4.44 1.57
C PHE A 483 3.99 3.16 2.16
N ASP A 484 4.44 2.24 1.30
CA ASP A 484 5.07 0.96 1.64
C ASP A 484 6.61 0.98 1.55
N ASP A 485 7.24 2.15 1.45
CA ASP A 485 8.69 2.26 1.50
C ASP A 485 9.24 1.66 2.80
N ALA A 486 10.19 0.73 2.68
CA ALA A 486 10.73 0.01 3.82
C ALA A 486 11.37 0.95 4.84
N PHE A 487 12.03 2.01 4.38
CA PHE A 487 12.73 2.98 5.23
C PHE A 487 11.93 4.26 5.46
N LEU A 488 10.63 4.30 5.10
CA LEU A 488 9.80 5.49 5.21
C LEU A 488 9.95 6.16 6.59
N LEU A 489 9.84 5.38 7.67
CA LEU A 489 9.89 5.93 9.01
C LEU A 489 11.27 6.46 9.37
N GLU A 490 12.36 5.77 9.02
CA GLU A 490 13.74 6.20 9.27
C GLU A 490 14.10 7.49 8.52
N THR A 491 13.49 7.71 7.36
CA THR A 491 13.70 8.94 6.58
C THR A 491 13.00 10.16 7.18
N LEU A 492 11.99 9.96 8.04
CA LEU A 492 11.15 11.04 8.58
C LEU A 492 11.32 11.25 10.08
N PHE A 493 11.56 10.17 10.82
CA PHE A 493 11.50 10.12 12.27
C PHE A 493 12.73 9.44 12.85
N GLU A 494 13.00 9.74 14.11
CA GLU A 494 14.02 9.10 14.91
C GLU A 494 13.46 8.68 16.28
N PRO A 495 13.99 7.60 16.89
CA PRO A 495 13.62 7.21 18.24
C PRO A 495 13.91 8.32 19.25
N VAL A 496 13.03 8.46 20.23
CA VAL A 496 13.29 9.25 21.43
C VAL A 496 14.08 8.35 22.42
N PRO A 497 15.21 8.83 22.99
CA PRO A 497 16.03 8.07 23.94
C PRO A 497 15.29 7.54 25.16
#